data_AF-A0A0C2X0R5-F1
#
_entry.id   AF-A0A0C2X0R5-F1
#
_cell.length_a   1.000
_cell.length_b   1.000
_cell.length_c   1.000
_cell.angle_alpha   90.00
_cell.angle_beta   90.00
_cell.angle_gamma   90.00
#
_symmetry.space_group_name_H-M   'P 1'
#
loop_
_entity.id
_entity.type
_entity.pdbx_description
1 polymer ?
#
loop_
_entity_poly.entity_id
_entity_poly.type
_entity_poly.pdbx_seq_one_letter_code
_entity_poly.pdbx_strand_id
1 'polypeptide(L)'
;MSAALQAIKKFRLHEIKGLQKHILRFGPLQTQTSVDTSAALRLPNPFVPRKNPNTGRWAEPKYSLRRQTELVKKAGAAGLLHLLPPGPKNPLPASPPAAEGEETQSSALKEMWALPVAWEGSREYKPVPGTELGIRLYAAKKRMFKGHKWERVKGKREARKHILLRDMDKRIFNYKNYYKRRRPNPLKPPRTVKAPKLPF
;
A
#
# COMPACT_ATOMS: atom_id res chain seq x y z
N MET A 1 -29.35 30.38 1.21
CA MET A 1 -28.16 29.73 0.58
C MET A 1 -28.07 28.29 1.04
N SER A 2 -27.79 27.34 0.15
CA SER A 2 -27.63 25.93 0.53
C SER A 2 -26.40 25.73 1.44
N ALA A 3 -26.51 24.83 2.43
CA ALA A 3 -25.41 24.54 3.36
C ALA A 3 -24.13 24.06 2.64
N ALA A 4 -24.29 23.41 1.49
CA ALA A 4 -23.22 22.96 0.62
C ALA A 4 -22.39 24.13 0.06
N LEU A 5 -23.07 25.14 -0.50
CA LEU A 5 -22.43 26.35 -1.05
C LEU A 5 -21.68 27.12 0.04
N GLN A 6 -22.27 27.27 1.23
CA GLN A 6 -21.60 27.94 2.35
C GLN A 6 -20.33 27.21 2.81
N ALA A 7 -20.31 25.88 2.77
CA ALA A 7 -19.12 25.10 3.13
C ALA A 7 -17.96 25.37 2.16
N ILE A 8 -18.25 25.50 0.86
CA ILE A 8 -17.26 25.78 -0.18
C ILE A 8 -16.76 27.22 -0.07
N LYS A 9 -17.66 28.18 0.14
CA LYS A 9 -17.30 29.58 0.44
C LYS A 9 -16.34 29.67 1.62
N LYS A 10 -16.66 29.00 2.74
CA LYS A 10 -15.82 28.95 3.94
C LYS A 10 -14.45 28.33 3.66
N PHE A 11 -14.40 27.21 2.94
CA PHE A 11 -13.15 26.56 2.54
C PHE A 11 -12.26 27.50 1.72
N ARG A 12 -12.80 28.10 0.66
CA ARG A 12 -12.08 29.00 -0.24
C ARG A 12 -11.53 30.23 0.48
N LEU A 13 -12.36 30.91 1.26
CA LEU A 13 -11.93 32.07 2.05
C LEU A 13 -10.86 31.70 3.08
N HIS A 14 -10.95 30.51 3.69
CA HIS A 14 -9.96 30.05 4.65
C HIS A 14 -8.59 29.80 3.99
N GLU A 15 -8.57 29.22 2.78
CA GLU A 15 -7.31 29.00 2.06
C GLU A 15 -6.70 30.31 1.55
N ILE A 16 -7.51 31.23 1.01
CA ILE A 16 -7.04 32.55 0.57
C ILE A 16 -6.39 33.32 1.75
N LYS A 17 -7.05 33.34 2.91
CA LYS A 17 -6.50 33.97 4.13
C LYS A 17 -5.23 33.27 4.64
N GLY A 18 -5.09 31.97 4.37
CA GLY A 18 -3.95 31.16 4.79
C GLY A 18 -2.66 31.41 3.99
N LEU A 19 -2.76 31.98 2.79
CA LEU A 19 -1.62 32.19 1.88
C LEU A 19 -0.50 33.03 2.49
N GLN A 20 -0.82 34.15 3.14
CA GLN A 20 0.19 35.03 3.71
C GLN A 20 1.04 34.32 4.78
N LYS A 21 0.40 33.54 5.66
CA LYS A 21 1.09 32.71 6.67
C LYS A 21 1.93 31.62 6.05
N HIS A 22 1.46 31.06 4.92
CA HIS A 22 2.21 30.05 4.18
C HIS A 22 3.51 30.64 3.62
N ILE A 23 3.43 31.77 2.93
CA ILE A 23 4.58 32.45 2.31
C ILE A 23 5.63 32.78 3.38
N LEU A 24 5.20 33.30 4.54
CA LEU A 24 6.11 33.61 5.65
C LEU A 24 6.85 32.39 6.21
N ARG A 25 6.23 31.20 6.19
CA ARG A 25 6.82 29.98 6.79
C ARG A 25 7.63 29.14 5.81
N PHE A 26 7.19 29.07 4.56
CA PHE A 26 7.70 28.12 3.57
C PHE A 26 8.34 28.79 2.36
N GLY A 27 8.28 30.12 2.28
CA GLY A 27 8.76 30.89 1.13
C GLY A 27 7.70 31.03 0.02
N PRO A 28 8.05 31.75 -1.05
CA PRO A 28 7.20 31.90 -2.22
C PRO A 28 7.00 30.55 -2.92
N LEU A 29 5.80 30.39 -3.48
CA LEU A 29 5.41 29.26 -4.31
C LEU A 29 6.20 29.25 -5.63
N GLN A 30 6.58 28.08 -6.16
CA GLN A 30 7.42 28.00 -7.35
C GLN A 30 6.61 28.39 -8.60
N THR A 31 7.11 29.35 -9.37
CA THR A 31 6.56 29.68 -10.68
C THR A 31 7.01 28.65 -11.70
N GLN A 32 6.20 27.60 -11.94
CA GLN A 32 6.46 26.74 -13.09
C GLN A 32 6.42 27.58 -14.37
N THR A 33 7.45 27.42 -15.19
CA THR A 33 7.57 27.99 -16.52
C THR A 33 6.53 27.37 -17.45
N SER A 34 5.85 28.25 -18.21
CA SER A 34 5.28 28.06 -19.56
C SER A 34 3.89 27.42 -19.84
N VAL A 35 2.99 27.09 -18.90
CA VAL A 35 1.65 26.57 -19.32
C VAL A 35 0.39 27.16 -18.65
N ASP A 36 0.45 27.64 -17.40
CA ASP A 36 -0.77 28.08 -16.67
C ASP A 36 -0.70 29.57 -16.27
N THR A 37 -0.96 30.47 -17.22
CA THR A 37 -0.99 31.94 -17.04
C THR A 37 -2.38 32.52 -16.75
N SER A 38 -3.44 31.70 -16.73
CA SER A 38 -4.84 32.20 -16.65
C SER A 38 -5.40 32.35 -15.22
N ALA A 39 -4.69 31.88 -14.19
CA ALA A 39 -5.19 31.91 -12.81
C ALA A 39 -4.80 33.20 -12.07
N ALA A 40 -5.79 33.87 -11.45
CA ALA A 40 -5.59 35.12 -10.71
C ALA A 40 -4.83 34.92 -9.38
N LEU A 41 -4.95 33.75 -8.76
CA LEU A 41 -4.30 33.44 -7.48
C LEU A 41 -3.67 32.04 -7.51
N ARG A 42 -2.47 31.90 -6.94
CA ARG A 42 -1.81 30.60 -6.74
C ARG A 42 -1.84 30.22 -5.27
N LEU A 43 -2.37 29.03 -4.94
CA LEU A 43 -2.50 28.53 -3.57
C LEU A 43 -1.87 27.14 -3.44
N PRO A 44 -1.23 26.82 -2.30
CA PRO A 44 -0.76 25.46 -2.04
C PRO A 44 -1.97 24.53 -1.89
N ASN A 45 -1.90 23.35 -2.51
CA ASN A 45 -2.98 22.37 -2.46
C ASN A 45 -3.12 21.78 -1.04
N PRO A 46 -4.25 21.99 -0.35
CA PRO A 46 -4.45 21.54 1.03
C PRO A 46 -4.86 20.06 1.12
N PHE A 47 -5.11 19.39 -0.01
CA PHE A 47 -5.51 17.97 -0.07
C PHE A 47 -4.34 17.00 -0.21
N VAL A 48 -3.15 17.51 -0.52
CA VAL A 48 -1.94 16.71 -0.77
C VAL A 48 -0.96 16.89 0.40
N PRO A 49 -0.32 15.81 0.88
CA PRO A 49 0.75 15.93 1.87
C PRO A 49 1.93 16.71 1.28
N ARG A 50 2.60 17.52 2.10
CA ARG A 50 3.72 18.34 1.64
C ARG A 50 4.97 18.06 2.45
N LYS A 51 6.11 18.00 1.77
CA LYS A 51 7.42 17.93 2.41
C LYS A 51 7.85 19.31 2.91
N ASN A 52 8.22 19.41 4.18
CA ASN A 52 8.77 20.65 4.73
C ASN A 52 10.23 20.83 4.23
N PRO A 53 10.59 21.95 3.59
CA PRO A 53 11.94 22.15 3.06
C PRO A 53 13.01 22.18 4.16
N ASN A 54 12.71 22.74 5.33
CA ASN A 54 13.69 22.93 6.40
C ASN A 54 13.96 21.63 7.18
N THR A 55 12.92 20.82 7.42
CA THR A 55 13.03 19.61 8.26
C THR A 55 13.07 18.31 7.46
N GLY A 56 12.75 18.34 6.16
CA GLY A 56 12.66 17.17 5.29
C GLY A 56 11.50 16.21 5.59
N ARG A 57 10.73 16.45 6.66
CA ARG A 57 9.60 15.62 7.07
C ARG A 57 8.36 15.90 6.22
N TRP A 58 7.58 14.85 5.94
CA TRP A 58 6.28 14.98 5.29
C TRP A 58 5.23 15.39 6.31
N ALA A 59 4.57 16.51 6.06
CA ALA A 59 3.36 16.89 6.76
C ALA A 59 2.16 16.22 6.10
N GLU A 60 1.22 15.76 6.94
CA GLU A 60 -0.08 15.28 6.50
C GLU A 60 -0.85 16.38 5.75
N PRO A 61 -1.79 16.02 4.86
CA PRO A 61 -2.63 17.01 4.19
C PRO A 61 -3.45 17.79 5.23
N LYS A 62 -3.62 19.09 5.00
CA LYS A 62 -4.37 20.00 5.89
C LYS A 62 -5.79 19.52 6.15
N TYR A 63 -6.43 18.93 5.13
CA TYR A 63 -7.70 18.23 5.27
C TYR A 63 -7.49 16.73 5.18
N SER A 64 -7.95 15.99 6.20
CA SER A 64 -7.97 14.54 6.18
C SER A 64 -8.84 13.99 5.05
N LEU A 65 -8.59 12.75 4.61
CA LEU A 65 -9.33 12.12 3.51
C LEU A 65 -10.85 12.13 3.72
N ARG A 66 -11.32 12.02 4.97
CA ARG A 66 -12.75 12.15 5.31
C ARG A 66 -13.28 13.56 5.08
N ARG A 67 -12.55 14.59 5.50
CA ARG A 67 -12.96 15.98 5.27
C ARG A 67 -12.95 16.31 3.78
N GLN A 68 -11.99 15.76 3.03
CA GLN A 68 -11.95 15.87 1.58
C GLN A 68 -13.21 15.25 0.94
N THR A 69 -13.60 14.03 1.33
CA THR A 69 -14.83 13.41 0.79
C THR A 69 -16.08 14.20 1.15
N GLU A 70 -16.18 14.73 2.37
CA GLU A 70 -17.31 15.58 2.78
C GLU A 70 -17.39 16.87 1.95
N LEU A 71 -16.25 17.52 1.68
CA LEU A 71 -16.19 18.71 0.82
C LEU A 71 -16.54 18.39 -0.64
N VAL A 72 -16.00 17.29 -1.19
CA VAL A 72 -16.30 16.84 -2.56
C VAL A 72 -17.78 16.49 -2.71
N LYS A 73 -18.38 15.80 -1.75
CA LYS A 73 -19.82 15.50 -1.76
C LYS A 73 -20.66 16.78 -1.76
N LYS A 74 -20.33 17.76 -0.91
CA LYS A 74 -21.01 19.06 -0.86
C LYS A 74 -20.83 19.84 -2.17
N ALA A 75 -19.63 19.83 -2.73
CA ALA A 75 -19.35 20.49 -4.01
C ALA A 75 -20.04 19.83 -5.19
N GLY A 76 -20.14 18.49 -5.22
CA GLY A 76 -20.92 17.76 -6.21
C GLY A 76 -22.41 18.11 -6.14
N ALA A 77 -22.99 18.14 -4.95
CA ALA A 77 -24.39 18.54 -4.76
C ALA A 77 -24.68 19.98 -5.17
N ALA A 78 -23.67 20.87 -5.19
CA ALA A 78 -23.80 22.27 -5.59
C ALA A 78 -23.31 22.56 -7.01
N GLY A 79 -22.77 21.58 -7.75
CA GLY A 79 -22.15 21.79 -9.07
C GLY A 79 -20.82 22.57 -9.06
N LEU A 80 -20.20 22.74 -7.88
CA LEU A 80 -19.00 23.58 -7.68
C LEU A 80 -17.70 22.79 -7.52
N LEU A 81 -17.65 21.57 -8.10
CA LEU A 81 -16.47 20.69 -8.00
C LEU A 81 -15.20 21.31 -8.58
N HIS A 82 -15.34 22.12 -9.64
CA HIS A 82 -14.24 22.79 -10.33
C HIS A 82 -13.48 23.81 -9.45
N LEU A 83 -14.09 24.30 -8.35
CA LEU A 83 -13.45 25.24 -7.43
C LEU A 83 -12.52 24.56 -6.41
N LEU A 84 -12.66 23.25 -6.24
CA LEU A 84 -11.86 22.48 -5.31
C LEU A 84 -10.52 22.07 -5.93
N PRO A 85 -9.46 21.92 -5.10
CA PRO A 85 -8.20 21.37 -5.57
C PRO A 85 -8.35 19.94 -6.10
N PRO A 86 -7.51 19.54 -7.07
CA PRO A 86 -7.37 18.14 -7.44
C PRO A 86 -6.79 17.36 -6.24
N GLY A 87 -7.23 16.12 -6.05
CA GLY A 87 -6.82 15.32 -4.90
C GLY A 87 -7.25 13.84 -4.98
N PRO A 88 -6.91 13.03 -3.97
CA PRO A 88 -7.19 11.59 -3.98
C PRO A 88 -8.68 11.23 -4.03
N LYS A 89 -9.54 12.18 -3.64
CA LYS A 89 -11.00 12.06 -3.66
C LYS A 89 -11.65 12.96 -4.72
N ASN A 90 -10.85 13.72 -5.45
CA ASN A 90 -11.25 14.57 -6.56
C ASN A 90 -10.22 14.41 -7.70
N PRO A 91 -10.30 13.33 -8.49
CA PRO A 91 -9.26 12.98 -9.46
C PRO A 91 -9.25 13.89 -10.69
N LEU A 92 -10.30 14.71 -10.88
CA LEU A 92 -10.42 15.60 -12.02
C LEU A 92 -9.30 16.65 -11.97
N PRO A 93 -8.54 16.86 -13.07
CA PRO A 93 -7.71 18.04 -13.18
C PRO A 93 -8.63 19.26 -13.07
N ALA A 94 -8.20 20.27 -12.32
CA ALA A 94 -8.83 21.58 -12.30
C ALA A 94 -8.61 22.28 -13.66
N SER A 95 -9.03 21.64 -14.75
CA SER A 95 -9.18 22.31 -16.03
C SER A 95 -10.30 23.33 -15.82
N PRO A 96 -10.04 24.64 -16.00
CA PRO A 96 -11.16 25.56 -16.13
C PRO A 96 -12.03 25.02 -17.26
N PRO A 97 -13.38 24.98 -17.10
CA PRO A 97 -14.23 24.58 -18.20
C PRO A 97 -13.81 25.41 -19.41
N ALA A 98 -13.44 24.74 -20.50
CA ALA A 98 -13.29 25.40 -21.78
C ALA A 98 -14.56 26.22 -21.98
N ALA A 99 -14.37 27.53 -22.13
CA ALA A 99 -15.44 28.50 -22.18
C ALA A 99 -16.33 28.23 -23.40
N GLU A 100 -17.35 27.40 -23.21
CA GLU A 100 -18.62 27.58 -23.91
C GLU A 100 -19.48 28.47 -23.00
N GLY A 101 -20.02 29.55 -23.59
CA GLY A 101 -20.63 30.71 -22.92
C GLY A 101 -21.58 30.36 -21.77
N GLU A 102 -21.77 31.24 -20.79
CA GLU A 102 -22.40 32.54 -21.02
C GLU A 102 -21.77 33.65 -20.18
N GLU A 103 -21.45 34.76 -20.85
CA GLU A 103 -21.27 36.05 -20.19
C GLU A 103 -22.63 36.58 -19.77
N THR A 104 -22.90 36.58 -18.46
CA THR A 104 -23.87 37.53 -17.88
C THR A 104 -23.10 38.43 -16.91
N GLN A 105 -22.77 39.62 -17.41
CA GLN A 105 -22.19 40.69 -16.62
C GLN A 105 -23.20 41.17 -15.58
N SER A 106 -23.00 40.84 -14.30
CA SER A 106 -23.52 41.67 -13.20
C SER A 106 -22.86 41.37 -11.85
N SER A 107 -21.92 42.24 -11.48
CA SER A 107 -21.72 42.88 -10.16
C SER A 107 -20.25 42.95 -9.76
N ALA A 108 -19.80 44.18 -9.49
CA ALA A 108 -18.43 44.63 -9.27
C ALA A 108 -17.74 44.09 -8.00
N LEU A 109 -18.21 42.98 -7.46
CA LEU A 109 -17.60 42.19 -6.40
C LEU A 109 -17.81 40.71 -6.74
N LYS A 110 -17.15 40.23 -7.80
CA LYS A 110 -16.99 38.78 -8.05
C LYS A 110 -16.43 38.21 -6.75
N GLU A 111 -17.30 37.64 -5.92
CA GLU A 111 -17.05 37.43 -4.49
C GLU A 111 -15.67 36.78 -4.34
N MET A 112 -14.75 37.30 -3.52
CA MET A 112 -13.32 36.92 -3.52
C MET A 112 -13.04 35.41 -3.55
N TRP A 113 -13.97 34.59 -3.04
CA TRP A 113 -13.89 33.14 -3.06
C TRP A 113 -14.08 32.50 -4.45
N ALA A 114 -14.71 33.19 -5.41
CA ALA A 114 -14.99 32.74 -6.78
C ALA A 114 -13.88 33.10 -7.78
N LEU A 115 -12.80 33.76 -7.33
CA LEU A 115 -11.64 34.05 -8.16
C LEU A 115 -11.00 32.77 -8.72
N PRO A 116 -10.50 32.74 -9.96
CA PRO A 116 -9.78 31.58 -10.48
C PRO A 116 -8.51 31.35 -9.65
N VAL A 117 -8.36 30.14 -9.11
CA VAL A 117 -7.19 29.73 -8.30
C VAL A 117 -6.52 28.55 -8.97
N ALA A 118 -5.23 28.66 -9.21
CA ALA A 118 -4.37 27.53 -9.52
C ALA A 118 -3.86 26.90 -8.22
N TRP A 119 -4.13 25.61 -8.05
CA TRP A 119 -3.68 24.84 -6.90
C TRP A 119 -2.33 24.19 -7.19
N GLU A 120 -1.31 24.56 -6.44
CA GLU A 120 0.04 24.02 -6.57
C GLU A 120 0.24 22.79 -5.68
N GLY A 121 0.81 21.74 -6.26
CA GLY A 121 1.08 20.48 -5.58
C GLY A 121 0.30 19.35 -6.25
N SER A 122 1.03 18.57 -7.05
CA SER A 122 0.51 17.32 -7.60
C SER A 122 0.81 16.18 -6.65
N ARG A 123 -0.11 15.21 -6.58
CA ARG A 123 0.16 13.95 -5.91
C ARG A 123 0.98 13.09 -6.86
N GLU A 124 2.23 12.86 -6.52
CA GLU A 124 3.00 11.80 -7.17
C GLU A 124 2.39 10.45 -6.80
N TYR A 125 1.81 9.78 -7.79
CA TYR A 125 1.38 8.40 -7.64
C TYR A 125 2.62 7.52 -7.74
N LYS A 126 2.89 6.74 -6.68
CA LYS A 126 3.90 5.69 -6.77
C LYS A 126 3.50 4.72 -7.88
N PRO A 127 4.35 4.46 -8.89
CA PRO A 127 4.03 3.50 -9.93
C PRO A 127 3.91 2.12 -9.28
N VAL A 128 2.77 1.46 -9.46
CA VAL A 128 2.53 0.12 -8.96
C VAL A 128 2.61 -0.86 -10.13
N PRO A 129 3.42 -1.93 -10.06
CA PRO A 129 3.51 -2.92 -11.12
C PRO A 129 2.12 -3.46 -11.50
N GLY A 130 1.87 -3.62 -12.80
CA GLY A 130 0.59 -4.11 -13.33
C GLY A 130 -0.53 -3.06 -13.42
N THR A 131 -0.25 -1.77 -13.17
CA THR A 131 -1.26 -0.70 -13.35
C THR A 131 -1.60 -0.48 -14.82
N GLU A 132 -0.61 -0.54 -15.72
CA GLU A 132 -0.79 -0.34 -17.17
C GLU A 132 -1.71 -1.40 -17.81
N LEU A 133 -1.61 -2.63 -17.34
CA LEU A 133 -2.36 -3.78 -17.85
C LEU A 133 -3.70 -4.01 -17.10
N GLY A 134 -4.01 -3.21 -16.08
CA GLY A 134 -5.16 -3.42 -15.20
C GLY A 134 -5.03 -4.61 -14.23
N ILE A 135 -3.93 -5.39 -14.29
CA ILE A 135 -3.67 -6.58 -13.46
C ILE A 135 -2.87 -6.18 -12.21
N ARG A 136 -3.39 -5.23 -11.43
CA ARG A 136 -2.68 -4.71 -10.25
C ARG A 136 -2.63 -5.73 -9.10
N LEU A 137 -3.64 -6.59 -8.99
CA LEU A 137 -3.64 -7.69 -8.04
C LEU A 137 -2.63 -8.73 -8.51
N TYR A 138 -1.60 -8.97 -7.70
CA TYR A 138 -0.55 -9.99 -7.88
C TYR A 138 0.61 -9.68 -8.83
N ALA A 139 0.60 -8.59 -9.61
CA ALA A 139 1.69 -8.27 -10.54
C ALA A 139 3.09 -8.26 -9.91
N ALA A 140 3.22 -7.78 -8.66
CA ALA A 140 4.51 -7.75 -7.96
C ALA A 140 4.76 -8.98 -7.07
N LYS A 141 3.82 -9.94 -6.97
CA LYS A 141 3.84 -10.97 -5.93
C LYS A 141 4.39 -12.29 -6.47
N LYS A 142 5.59 -12.67 -6.02
CA LYS A 142 6.25 -13.94 -6.38
C LYS A 142 5.45 -15.20 -6.01
N ARG A 143 4.57 -15.13 -5.01
CA ARG A 143 3.78 -16.27 -4.54
C ARG A 143 2.39 -15.82 -4.12
N MET A 144 1.37 -16.28 -4.84
CA MET A 144 -0.01 -15.79 -4.72
C MET A 144 -0.64 -16.27 -3.41
N PHE A 145 -0.50 -17.55 -3.08
CA PHE A 145 -1.05 -18.21 -1.90
C PHE A 145 0.03 -18.87 -1.03
N LYS A 146 -0.15 -18.83 0.28
CA LYS A 146 0.75 -19.48 1.25
C LYS A 146 0.63 -21.00 1.16
N GLY A 147 -0.58 -21.51 0.97
CA GLY A 147 -0.89 -22.94 1.06
C GLY A 147 -0.90 -23.45 2.51
N HIS A 148 -1.65 -24.51 2.74
CA HIS A 148 -1.71 -25.14 4.06
C HIS A 148 -0.35 -25.71 4.46
N LYS A 149 -0.12 -25.92 5.77
CA LYS A 149 1.16 -26.48 6.24
C LYS A 149 1.46 -27.84 5.60
N TRP A 150 0.43 -28.67 5.38
CA TRP A 150 0.60 -30.00 4.79
C TRP A 150 1.04 -29.92 3.33
N GLU A 151 0.49 -29.01 2.52
CA GLU A 151 0.89 -28.77 1.13
C GLU A 151 2.36 -28.32 1.06
N ARG A 152 2.74 -27.36 1.92
CA ARG A 152 4.11 -26.83 1.97
C ARG A 152 5.16 -27.86 2.38
N VAL A 153 4.75 -28.85 3.17
CA VAL A 153 5.66 -29.87 3.73
C VAL A 153 5.53 -31.21 3.00
N LYS A 154 4.56 -31.35 2.07
CA LYS A 154 4.26 -32.59 1.32
C LYS A 154 5.51 -33.15 0.64
N GLY A 155 6.21 -32.34 -0.17
CA GLY A 155 7.43 -32.78 -0.85
C GLY A 155 8.52 -33.26 0.11
N LYS A 156 8.71 -32.58 1.26
CA LYS A 156 9.66 -33.03 2.30
C LYS A 156 9.23 -34.35 2.94
N ARG A 157 7.93 -34.54 3.18
CA ARG A 157 7.37 -35.80 3.72
C ARG A 157 7.54 -36.95 2.74
N GLU A 158 7.27 -36.73 1.46
CA GLU A 158 7.44 -37.72 0.39
C GLU A 158 8.90 -38.13 0.23
N ALA A 159 9.83 -37.17 0.22
CA ALA A 159 11.27 -37.46 0.18
C ALA A 159 11.72 -38.31 1.38
N ARG A 160 11.26 -37.96 2.59
CA ARG A 160 11.57 -38.75 3.80
C ARG A 160 10.98 -40.16 3.72
N LYS A 161 9.75 -40.31 3.23
CA LYS A 161 9.10 -41.61 3.02
C LYS A 161 9.91 -42.45 2.03
N HIS A 162 10.37 -41.87 0.92
CA HIS A 162 11.18 -42.55 -0.08
C HIS A 162 12.51 -43.05 0.51
N ILE A 163 13.24 -42.20 1.26
CA ILE A 163 14.48 -42.60 1.94
C ILE A 163 14.24 -43.75 2.92
N LEU A 164 13.17 -43.67 3.70
CA LEU A 164 12.82 -44.74 4.63
C LEU A 164 12.52 -46.03 3.87
N LEU A 165 11.70 -46.00 2.83
CA LEU A 165 11.39 -47.22 2.06
C LEU A 165 12.63 -47.83 1.40
N ARG A 166 13.57 -47.01 0.88
CA ARG A 166 14.82 -47.47 0.29
C ARG A 166 15.64 -48.36 1.23
N ASP A 167 15.76 -47.96 2.50
CA ASP A 167 16.60 -48.65 3.48
C ASP A 167 15.77 -49.61 4.38
N MET A 168 14.54 -49.94 3.98
CA MET A 168 13.61 -50.73 4.79
C MET A 168 14.11 -52.16 5.03
N ASP A 169 14.55 -52.85 3.98
CA ASP A 169 15.00 -54.24 4.07
C ASP A 169 16.19 -54.39 5.02
N LYS A 170 17.13 -53.45 4.95
CA LYS A 170 18.29 -53.39 5.86
C LYS A 170 17.84 -53.20 7.32
N ARG A 171 16.86 -52.34 7.59
CA ARG A 171 16.30 -52.18 8.94
C ARG A 171 15.62 -53.44 9.43
N ILE A 172 14.85 -54.12 8.58
CA ILE A 172 14.18 -55.37 8.92
C ILE A 172 15.22 -56.45 9.25
N PHE A 173 16.25 -56.60 8.42
CA PHE A 173 17.35 -57.53 8.65
C PHE A 173 18.07 -57.27 9.98
N ASN A 174 18.44 -56.01 10.24
CA ASN A 174 19.11 -55.62 11.47
C ASN A 174 18.24 -55.88 12.71
N TYR A 175 16.94 -55.54 12.64
CA TYR A 175 15.97 -55.82 13.70
C TYR A 175 15.88 -57.33 13.99
N LYS A 176 15.62 -58.15 12.97
CA LYS A 176 15.51 -59.62 13.14
C LYS A 176 16.79 -60.22 13.73
N ASN A 177 17.96 -59.80 13.26
CA ASN A 177 19.24 -60.29 13.75
C ASN A 177 19.56 -59.85 15.18
N TYR A 178 19.16 -58.65 15.58
CA TYR A 178 19.33 -58.16 16.95
C TYR A 178 18.65 -59.10 17.96
N TYR A 179 17.39 -59.47 17.71
CA TYR A 179 16.67 -60.40 18.58
C TYR A 179 17.18 -61.84 18.47
N LYS A 180 17.56 -62.30 17.27
CA LYS A 180 18.13 -63.64 17.08
C LYS A 180 19.42 -63.86 17.88
N ARG A 181 20.27 -62.83 18.00
CA ARG A 181 21.53 -62.90 18.78
C ARG A 181 21.31 -62.87 20.29
N ARG A 182 20.24 -62.23 20.76
CA ARG A 182 19.94 -62.05 22.19
C ARG A 182 19.01 -63.10 22.78
N ARG A 183 18.28 -63.84 21.94
CA ARG A 183 17.49 -64.98 22.41
C ARG A 183 18.46 -66.11 22.81
N PRO A 184 18.41 -66.59 24.06
CA PRO A 184 19.18 -67.76 24.45
C PRO A 184 18.73 -68.93 23.58
N ASN A 185 19.68 -69.67 23.01
CA ASN A 185 19.34 -70.90 22.31
C ASN A 185 19.26 -72.00 23.38
N PRO A 186 18.06 -72.56 23.65
CA PRO A 186 17.88 -73.55 24.71
C PRO A 186 18.66 -74.85 24.46
N LEU A 187 19.08 -75.11 23.22
CA LEU A 187 19.87 -76.28 22.83
C LEU A 187 21.37 -76.00 22.77
N LYS A 188 21.83 -74.75 23.00
CA LYS A 188 23.27 -74.48 23.06
C LYS A 188 23.82 -74.99 24.40
N PRO A 189 24.88 -75.81 24.39
CA PRO A 189 25.54 -76.19 25.63
C PRO A 189 26.04 -74.91 26.35
N PRO A 190 26.02 -74.89 27.68
CA PRO A 190 26.53 -73.75 28.43
C PRO A 190 27.99 -73.49 28.02
N ARG A 191 28.34 -72.23 27.76
CA ARG A 191 29.72 -71.84 27.48
C ARG A 191 30.55 -72.08 28.75
N THR A 192 31.22 -73.23 28.82
CA THR A 192 32.17 -73.53 29.90
C THR A 192 33.43 -72.70 29.69
N VAL A 193 33.78 -71.86 30.66
CA VAL A 193 34.99 -71.00 30.59
C VAL A 193 36.27 -71.82 30.77
N LYS A 194 36.17 -73.02 31.34
CA LYS A 194 37.29 -73.92 31.60
C LYS A 194 37.46 -74.87 30.41
N ALA A 195 38.69 -75.01 29.91
CA ALA A 195 39.03 -76.05 28.94
C ALA A 195 38.73 -77.43 29.57
N PRO A 196 38.19 -78.39 28.81
CA PRO A 196 38.03 -79.75 29.31
C PRO A 196 39.41 -80.26 29.73
N LYS A 197 39.54 -80.74 30.98
CA LYS A 197 40.76 -81.41 31.41
C LYS A 197 40.88 -82.67 30.57
N LEU A 198 41.91 -82.72 29.74
CA LEU A 198 42.27 -83.95 29.03
C LEU A 198 42.61 -85.01 30.10
N PRO A 199 42.13 -86.25 29.95
CA PRO A 199 42.65 -87.32 30.77
C PRO A 199 44.12 -87.54 30.36
N PHE A 200 44.96 -87.78 31.36
CA PHE A 200 46.43 -87.96 31.33
C PHE A 200 47.24 -86.67 31.45
#